data_AF-A0A842WD16-F1
#
_entry.id   AF-A0A842WD16-F1
#
_cell.length_a   1.000
_cell.length_b   1.000
_cell.length_c   1.000
_cell.angle_alpha   90.00
_cell.angle_beta   90.00
_cell.angle_gamma   90.00
#
_symmetry.space_group_name_H-M   'P 1'
#
loop_
_entity.id
_entity.type
_entity.pdbx_description
1 polymer ?
#
loop_
_entity_poly.entity_id
_entity_poly.type
_entity_poly.pdbx_seq_one_letter_code
_entity_poly.pdbx_strand_id
1 'polypeptide(L)'
;MSDFSPKKLAEALVEKHDRFISEYSDEVEKMQQVQMLKEKKDQLLHWLDENGSGEKYRLELEETEKELKELKSTFKVKSQSHYAKVRDLIDEHKKARDYWLGRLGELKS
;
A
#
# COMPACT_ATOMS: atom_id res chain seq x y z
N MET A 1 -38.82 3.24 -5.12
CA MET A 1 -38.40 1.99 -4.45
C MET A 1 -37.01 1.66 -4.99
N SER A 2 -36.03 1.34 -4.14
CA SER A 2 -34.64 1.22 -4.58
C SER A 2 -34.47 0.07 -5.56
N ASP A 3 -34.12 0.39 -6.80
CA ASP A 3 -34.10 -0.53 -7.93
C ASP A 3 -32.80 -1.35 -7.99
N PHE A 4 -32.41 -1.92 -6.85
CA PHE A 4 -31.28 -2.83 -6.73
C PHE A 4 -31.76 -4.25 -7.00
N SER A 5 -31.71 -4.66 -8.27
CA SER A 5 -31.78 -6.08 -8.59
C SER A 5 -30.61 -6.81 -7.91
N PRO A 6 -30.74 -8.10 -7.58
CA PRO A 6 -29.64 -8.88 -7.02
C PRO A 6 -28.34 -8.77 -7.82
N LYS A 7 -28.46 -8.68 -9.16
CA LYS A 7 -27.33 -8.45 -10.07
C LYS A 7 -26.68 -7.08 -9.86
N LYS A 8 -27.45 -5.99 -9.89
CA LYS A 8 -26.92 -4.63 -9.69
C LYS A 8 -26.27 -4.46 -8.32
N LEU A 9 -26.83 -5.11 -7.30
CA LEU A 9 -26.24 -5.11 -5.95
C LEU A 9 -24.88 -5.83 -5.94
N ALA A 10 -24.80 -7.02 -6.53
CA ALA A 10 -23.54 -7.76 -6.57
C ALA A 10 -22.46 -7.04 -7.40
N GLU A 11 -22.83 -6.40 -8.52
CA GLU A 11 -21.92 -5.53 -9.30
C GLU A 11 -21.37 -4.38 -8.43
N ALA A 12 -22.25 -3.65 -7.75
CA ALA A 12 -21.85 -2.54 -6.87
C ALA A 12 -20.96 -3.00 -5.69
N LEU A 13 -21.17 -4.23 -5.18
CA LEU A 13 -20.34 -4.79 -4.12
C LEU A 13 -18.96 -5.19 -4.63
N VAL A 14 -18.84 -5.77 -5.82
CA VAL A 14 -17.55 -6.04 -6.47
C VAL A 14 -16.76 -4.74 -6.63
N GLU A 15 -17.37 -3.70 -7.21
CA GLU A 15 -16.72 -2.39 -7.40
C GLU A 15 -16.28 -1.77 -6.07
N LYS A 16 -17.11 -1.89 -5.02
CA LYS A 16 -16.75 -1.45 -3.67
C LYS A 16 -15.51 -2.17 -3.16
N HIS A 17 -15.44 -3.50 -3.29
CA HIS A 17 -14.29 -4.27 -2.81
C HIS A 17 -13.03 -3.98 -3.64
N ASP A 18 -13.15 -3.83 -4.97
CA ASP A 18 -12.03 -3.44 -5.84
C ASP A 18 -11.43 -2.09 -5.42
N ARG A 19 -12.27 -1.09 -5.13
CA ARG A 19 -11.81 0.21 -4.63
C ARG A 19 -11.04 0.08 -3.31
N PHE A 20 -11.57 -0.66 -2.34
CA PHE A 20 -10.86 -0.86 -1.07
C PHE A 20 -9.55 -1.62 -1.22
N ILE A 21 -9.51 -2.63 -2.09
CA ILE A 21 -8.27 -3.36 -2.39
C ILE A 21 -7.22 -2.40 -2.96
N SER A 22 -7.62 -1.53 -3.90
CA SER A 22 -6.72 -0.52 -4.46
C SER A 22 -6.20 0.44 -3.39
N GLU A 23 -7.10 1.05 -2.61
CA GLU A 23 -6.73 2.01 -1.56
C GLU A 23 -5.77 1.41 -0.52
N TYR A 24 -6.05 0.18 -0.07
CA TYR A 24 -5.19 -0.52 0.89
C TYR A 24 -3.86 -0.97 0.28
N SER A 25 -3.86 -1.36 -1.00
CA SER A 25 -2.62 -1.73 -1.69
C SER A 25 -1.70 -0.52 -1.84
N ASP A 26 -2.24 0.65 -2.22
CA ASP A 26 -1.49 1.90 -2.29
C ASP A 26 -0.90 2.29 -0.92
N GLU A 27 -1.65 2.09 0.16
CA GLU A 27 -1.16 2.33 1.52
C GLU A 27 -0.03 1.37 1.90
N VAL A 28 -0.16 0.07 1.58
CA VAL A 28 0.88 -0.95 1.80
C VAL A 28 2.16 -0.61 1.02
N GLU A 29 2.03 -0.19 -0.23
CA GLU A 29 3.16 0.19 -1.07
C GLU A 29 3.90 1.39 -0.48
N LYS A 30 3.19 2.45 -0.07
CA LYS A 30 3.80 3.62 0.59
C LYS A 30 4.52 3.25 1.88
N MET A 31 3.96 2.33 2.68
CA MET A 31 4.64 1.82 3.88
C MET A 31 5.94 1.09 3.54
N GLN A 32 5.93 0.27 2.48
CA GLN A 32 7.13 -0.43 2.01
C GLN A 32 8.19 0.54 1.49
N GLN A 33 7.79 1.54 0.70
CA GLN A 33 8.69 2.59 0.21
C GLN A 33 9.37 3.33 1.37
N VAL A 34 8.62 3.73 2.40
CA VAL A 34 9.19 4.35 3.61
C VAL A 34 10.22 3.44 4.27
N GLN A 35 9.94 2.14 4.38
CA GLN A 35 10.84 1.19 5.02
C GLN A 35 12.14 1.00 4.21
N MET A 36 12.03 0.84 2.89
CA MET A 36 13.20 0.74 2.00
C MET A 36 14.07 2.00 2.05
N LEU A 37 13.48 3.18 2.06
CA LEU A 37 14.23 4.44 2.15
C LEU A 37 14.93 4.61 3.50
N LYS A 38 14.34 4.12 4.60
CA LYS A 38 15.01 4.08 5.91
C LYS A 38 16.21 3.15 5.88
N GLU A 39 16.04 1.95 5.34
CA GLU A 39 17.13 0.97 5.23
C GLU A 39 18.26 1.50 4.33
N LYS A 40 17.93 2.14 3.20
CA LYS A 40 18.89 2.83 2.34
C LYS A 40 19.65 3.92 3.10
N LYS A 41 18.93 4.76 3.87
CA LYS A 41 19.55 5.80 4.70
C LYS A 41 20.52 5.20 5.72
N ASP A 42 20.12 4.14 6.42
CA ASP A 42 20.96 3.50 7.45
C ASP A 42 22.23 2.90 6.82
N GLN A 43 22.13 2.29 5.63
CA GLN A 43 23.28 1.79 4.87
C GLN A 43 24.21 2.91 4.42
N LEU A 44 23.68 4.01 3.90
CA LEU A 44 24.48 5.16 3.46
C LEU A 44 25.23 5.81 4.62
N LEU A 45 24.59 5.95 5.79
CA LEU A 45 25.25 6.43 7.00
C LEU A 45 26.39 5.50 7.42
N HIS A 46 26.13 4.20 7.44
CA HIS A 46 27.14 3.21 7.77
C HIS A 46 28.36 3.27 6.82
N TRP A 47 28.12 3.38 5.50
CA TRP A 47 29.22 3.49 4.53
C TRP A 47 29.98 4.81 4.61
N LEU A 48 29.32 5.90 4.98
CA LEU A 48 29.99 7.19 5.22
C LEU A 48 30.89 7.11 6.46
N ASP A 49 30.45 6.43 7.51
CA ASP A 49 31.24 6.22 8.74
C ASP A 49 32.46 5.33 8.47
N GLU A 50 32.32 4.28 7.66
CA GLU A 50 33.44 3.36 7.35
C GLU A 50 34.44 3.94 6.33
N ASN A 51 33.96 4.68 5.32
CA ASN A 51 34.80 5.11 4.19
C ASN A 51 35.20 6.59 4.23
N GLY A 52 34.65 7.39 5.16
CA GLY A 52 35.10 8.74 5.52
C GLY A 52 34.97 9.85 4.46
N SER A 53 34.80 9.55 3.17
CA SER A 53 34.77 10.60 2.12
C SER A 53 34.06 10.20 0.83
N GLY A 54 32.94 9.48 0.90
CA GLY A 54 32.13 9.19 -0.27
C GLY A 54 31.22 10.35 -0.65
N GLU A 55 31.70 11.30 -1.46
CA GLU A 55 30.84 12.40 -1.98
C GLU A 55 29.57 11.85 -2.64
N LYS A 56 29.70 10.74 -3.37
CA LYS A 56 28.58 9.98 -3.91
C LYS A 56 27.56 9.58 -2.84
N TYR A 57 28.02 8.99 -1.72
CA TYR A 57 27.13 8.56 -0.64
C TYR A 57 26.49 9.74 0.11
N ARG A 58 27.17 10.89 0.19
CA ARG A 58 26.56 12.12 0.72
C ARG A 58 25.41 12.61 -0.16
N LEU A 59 25.63 12.68 -1.48
CA LEU A 59 24.59 13.11 -2.41
C LEU A 59 23.39 12.13 -2.41
N GLU A 60 23.65 10.82 -2.40
CA GLU A 60 22.58 9.81 -2.30
C GLU A 60 21.84 9.87 -0.95
N LEU A 61 22.53 10.23 0.14
CA LEU A 61 21.90 10.41 1.46
C LEU A 61 20.97 11.62 1.45
N GLU A 62 21.41 12.76 0.92
CA GLU A 62 20.59 13.97 0.80
C GLU A 62 19.32 13.73 -0.04
N GLU A 63 19.45 13.02 -1.17
CA GLU A 63 18.33 12.63 -2.00
C GLU A 63 17.36 11.70 -1.26
N THR A 64 17.89 10.67 -0.58
CA THR A 64 17.08 9.73 0.21
C THR A 64 16.34 10.43 1.36
N GLU A 65 16.97 11.41 2.00
CA GLU A 65 16.34 12.21 3.05
C GLU A 65 15.24 13.13 2.51
N LYS A 66 15.45 13.70 1.32
CA LYS A 66 14.44 14.50 0.62
C LYS A 66 13.23 13.64 0.26
N GLU A 67 13.43 12.48 -0.35
CA GLU A 67 12.37 11.53 -0.68
C GLU A 67 11.60 11.08 0.57
N LEU A 68 12.31 10.75 1.66
CA LEU A 68 11.67 10.42 2.94
C LEU A 68 10.81 11.57 3.47
N LYS A 69 11.26 12.81 3.34
CA LYS A 69 10.53 13.99 3.80
C LYS A 69 9.28 14.23 2.97
N GLU A 70 9.37 14.11 1.65
CA GLU A 70 8.24 14.26 0.72
C GLU A 70 7.21 13.13 0.91
N LEU A 71 7.67 11.89 1.10
CA LEU A 71 6.78 10.77 1.35
C LEU A 71 6.09 10.92 2.71
N LYS A 72 6.80 11.36 3.76
CA LYS A 72 6.20 11.60 5.09
C LYS A 72 5.23 12.79 5.13
N SER A 73 5.36 13.77 4.24
CA SER A 73 4.43 14.90 4.18
C SER A 73 3.09 14.52 3.54
N THR A 74 3.11 13.55 2.63
CA THR A 74 1.92 13.06 1.90
C THR A 74 1.34 11.78 2.52
N PHE A 75 2.14 11.02 3.26
CA PHE A 75 1.77 9.76 3.87
C PHE A 75 2.11 9.74 5.37
N LYS A 76 1.08 9.56 6.20
CA LYS A 76 1.27 9.40 7.64
C LYS A 76 1.82 8.01 7.93
N VAL A 77 3.11 7.94 8.28
CA VAL A 77 3.77 6.69 8.68
C VAL A 77 3.01 6.00 9.80
N LYS A 78 2.68 4.73 9.60
CA LYS A 78 1.95 3.88 10.56
C LYS A 78 2.89 2.84 11.17
N SER A 79 2.41 2.17 12.21
CA SER A 79 3.14 1.08 12.86
C SER A 79 3.15 -0.18 12.01
N GLN A 80 4.09 -1.08 12.30
CA GLN A 80 4.13 -2.40 11.66
C GLN A 80 2.88 -3.24 11.95
N SER A 81 2.25 -3.05 13.11
CA SER A 81 0.97 -3.68 13.42
C SER A 81 -0.16 -3.18 12.51
N HIS A 82 -0.14 -1.92 12.11
CA HIS A 82 -1.08 -1.36 11.15
C HIS A 82 -0.84 -1.94 9.76
N TYR A 83 0.43 -2.09 9.35
CA TYR A 83 0.80 -2.74 8.09
C TYR A 83 0.20 -4.16 7.99
N ALA A 84 0.38 -4.99 9.02
CA ALA A 84 -0.20 -6.33 9.07
C ALA A 84 -1.74 -6.28 8.95
N LYS A 85 -2.39 -5.37 9.70
CA LYS A 85 -3.84 -5.19 9.64
C LYS A 85 -4.34 -4.79 8.25
N VAL A 86 -3.66 -3.88 7.55
CA VAL A 86 -4.08 -3.45 6.20
C VAL A 86 -3.95 -4.61 5.21
N ARG A 87 -2.92 -5.44 5.34
CA ARG A 87 -2.78 -6.67 4.53
C ARG A 87 -3.91 -7.66 4.78
N ASP A 88 -4.27 -7.89 6.04
CA ASP A 88 -5.39 -8.77 6.39
C ASP A 88 -6.70 -8.25 5.78
N LEU A 89 -6.93 -6.94 5.82
CA LEU A 89 -8.07 -6.30 5.18
C LEU A 89 -8.07 -6.51 3.66
N ILE A 90 -6.93 -6.38 2.98
CA ILE A 90 -6.84 -6.67 1.54
C ILE A 90 -7.32 -8.10 1.26
N ASP A 91 -6.88 -9.07 2.04
CA ASP A 91 -7.24 -10.47 1.86
C ASP A 91 -8.73 -10.73 2.15
N GLU A 92 -9.30 -10.07 3.16
CA GLU A 92 -10.75 -10.09 3.42
C GLU A 92 -11.55 -9.51 2.25
N HIS A 93 -11.13 -8.36 1.71
CA HIS A 93 -11.79 -7.72 0.58
C HIS A 93 -11.68 -8.56 -0.70
N LYS A 94 -10.54 -9.24 -0.94
CA LYS A 94 -10.39 -10.19 -2.06
C LYS A 94 -11.35 -11.36 -1.94
N LYS A 95 -11.44 -11.99 -0.76
CA LYS A 95 -12.40 -13.08 -0.52
C LYS A 95 -13.85 -12.65 -0.75
N ALA A 96 -14.21 -11.46 -0.26
CA ALA A 96 -15.56 -10.92 -0.45
C ALA A 96 -15.85 -10.58 -1.93
N ARG A 97 -14.88 -10.00 -2.63
CA ARG A 97 -14.96 -9.76 -4.09
C ARG A 97 -15.19 -11.06 -4.86
N ASP A 98 -14.39 -12.08 -4.59
CA ASP A 98 -14.47 -13.37 -5.27
C ASP A 98 -15.82 -14.06 -5.01
N TYR A 99 -16.35 -13.95 -3.78
CA TYR A 99 -17.69 -14.40 -3.44
C TYR A 99 -18.77 -13.72 -4.32
N TRP A 100 -18.74 -12.39 -4.43
CA TRP A 100 -19.73 -11.65 -5.22
C TRP A 100 -19.57 -11.89 -6.73
N LEU A 101 -18.35 -12.06 -7.23
CA LEU A 101 -18.09 -12.48 -8.60
C LEU A 101 -18.68 -13.87 -8.90
N GLY A 102 -18.51 -14.83 -7.98
CA GLY A 102 -19.15 -16.15 -8.07
C GLY A 102 -20.67 -16.02 -8.15
N ARG A 103 -21.26 -15.21 -7.27
CA ARG A 103 -22.71 -14.99 -7.25
C ARG A 103 -23.24 -14.31 -8.52
N LEU A 104 -22.46 -13.41 -9.12
CA LEU A 104 -22.78 -12.81 -10.42
C LEU A 104 -22.76 -13.83 -11.56
N GLY A 105 -21.87 -14.83 -11.52
CA GLY A 105 -21.85 -15.93 -12.49
C GLY A 105 -23.11 -16.77 -12.44
N GLU A 106 -23.58 -17.08 -11.24
CA GLU A 106 -24.82 -17.84 -11.01
C GLU A 106 -26.08 -17.07 -11.44
N LEU A 107 -26.10 -15.74 -11.28
CA LEU A 107 -27.22 -14.89 -11.71
C LEU A 107 -27.26 -14.64 -13.23
N LYS A 108 -26.21 -15.01 -13.96
CA LYS A 108 -26.12 -14.94 -15.43
C LYS A 108 -26.46 -16.27 -16.12
N SER A 109 -26.51 -17.37 -15.35
CA SER A 109 -26.84 -18.73 -15.81
C SER A 109 -28.34 -18.97 -15.72
#